data_AF-A0AAU3QA32-F1
#
_entry.id   AF-A0AAU3QA32-F1
#
_cell.length_a   1.000
_cell.length_b   1.000
_cell.length_c   1.000
_cell.angle_alpha   90.00
_cell.angle_beta   90.00
_cell.angle_gamma   90.00
#
_symmetry.space_group_name_H-M   'P 1'
#
loop_
_entity.id
_entity.type
_entity.pdbx_description
1 polymer ?
#
loop_
_entity_poly.entity_id
_entity_poly.type
_entity_poly.pdbx_seq_one_letter_code
_entity_poly.pdbx_strand_id
1 'polypeptide(L)'
;MARSTTITINGSAVQISDEQIFLATRDKIPETPEIYVVLVNNALWPPLQLIRSATGLPTGNYNSHSALKALNELGFDTFERVVYDDGGKVQVRESRKRS
;
A
#
# COMPACT_ATOMS: atom_id res chain seq x y z
N MET A 1 -12.95 -5.57 14.35
CA MET A 1 -11.62 -5.81 14.96
C MET A 1 -10.59 -5.27 13.97
N ALA A 2 -9.71 -4.38 14.41
CA ALA A 2 -8.61 -3.87 13.58
C ALA A 2 -7.72 -5.04 13.15
N ARG A 3 -7.40 -5.14 11.85
CA ARG A 3 -6.48 -6.15 11.34
C ARG A 3 -5.06 -5.66 11.55
N SER A 4 -4.17 -6.56 11.97
CA SER A 4 -2.75 -6.25 12.10
C SER A 4 -1.88 -7.34 11.48
N THR A 5 -0.77 -6.95 10.87
CA THR A 5 0.26 -7.87 10.40
C THR A 5 1.63 -7.36 10.83
N THR A 6 2.62 -8.25 10.85
CA THR A 6 4.00 -7.91 11.18
C THR A 6 4.83 -7.95 9.91
N ILE A 7 5.50 -6.84 9.61
CA ILE A 7 6.42 -6.71 8.49
C ILE A 7 7.84 -6.52 8.99
N THR A 8 8.83 -6.86 8.16
CA THR A 8 10.23 -6.63 8.48
C THR A 8 10.78 -5.49 7.63
N ILE A 9 11.11 -4.36 8.25
CA ILE A 9 11.74 -3.21 7.59
C ILE A 9 13.17 -3.10 8.09
N ASN A 10 14.14 -3.12 7.18
CA ASN A 10 15.58 -3.00 7.51
C ASN A 10 16.05 -3.96 8.64
N GLY A 11 15.49 -5.18 8.70
CA GLY A 11 15.83 -6.18 9.70
C GLY A 11 15.06 -6.07 11.02
N SER A 12 14.23 -5.04 11.21
CA SER A 12 13.37 -4.87 12.39
C SER A 12 11.94 -5.30 12.10
N ALA A 13 11.37 -6.10 13.00
CA ALA A 13 9.96 -6.44 12.97
C ALA A 13 9.12 -5.25 13.43
N VAL A 14 8.15 -4.85 12.61
CA VAL A 14 7.25 -3.71 12.84
C VAL A 14 5.83 -4.21 12.67
N GLN A 15 5.00 -4.03 13.69
CA GLN A 15 3.57 -4.31 13.60
C GLN A 15 2.87 -3.11 12.95
N ILE A 16 2.03 -3.41 11.96
CA ILE A 16 1.18 -2.42 11.29
C ILE A 16 -0.28 -2.87 11.34
N SER A 17 -1.20 -1.91 11.45
CA SER A 17 -2.64 -2.16 11.38
C SER A 17 -3.33 -1.42 10.24
N ASP A 18 -4.50 -1.92 9.85
CA ASP A 18 -5.39 -1.25 8.90
C ASP A 18 -5.75 0.18 9.35
N GLU A 19 -6.06 0.37 10.63
CA GLU A 19 -6.32 1.69 11.21
C GLU A 19 -5.14 2.65 11.07
N GLN A 20 -3.91 2.17 11.32
CA GLN A 20 -2.70 2.99 11.12
C GLN A 20 -2.53 3.40 9.65
N ILE A 21 -2.78 2.48 8.70
CA ILE A 21 -2.77 2.81 7.27
C ILE A 21 -3.80 3.90 6.97
N PHE A 22 -5.04 3.75 7.44
CA PHE A 22 -6.10 4.73 7.21
C PHE A 22 -5.74 6.10 7.78
N LEU A 23 -5.31 6.18 9.04
CA LEU A 23 -4.91 7.42 9.69
C LEU A 23 -3.75 8.10 8.95
N ALA A 24 -2.78 7.32 8.49
CA ALA A 24 -1.62 7.83 7.76
C ALA A 24 -1.95 8.51 6.42
N THR A 25 -3.14 8.26 5.86
CA THR A 25 -3.58 8.83 4.58
C THR A 25 -4.45 10.10 4.72
N ARG A 26 -4.94 10.44 5.92
CA ARG A 26 -5.95 11.51 6.09
C ARG A 26 -5.49 12.90 5.62
N ASP A 27 -4.19 13.18 5.70
CA ASP A 27 -3.61 14.49 5.36
C ASP A 27 -2.52 14.38 4.27
N LYS A 28 -2.58 13.33 3.45
CA LYS A 28 -1.58 13.06 2.41
C LYS A 28 -2.25 12.83 1.07
N ILE A 29 -1.49 13.12 0.01
CA ILE A 29 -1.86 12.77 -1.37
C ILE A 29 -1.05 11.56 -1.85
N PRO A 30 -1.65 10.64 -2.61
CA PRO A 30 -0.90 9.57 -3.25
C PRO A 30 0.12 10.12 -4.24
N GLU A 31 1.33 9.57 -4.21
CA GLU A 31 2.33 9.73 -5.26
C GLU A 31 1.90 8.94 -6.51
N THR A 32 2.44 9.31 -7.67
CA THR A 32 2.19 8.61 -8.95
C THR A 32 2.66 7.15 -8.86
N PRO A 33 1.77 6.15 -8.96
CA PRO A 33 2.16 4.76 -8.74
C PRO A 33 2.82 4.09 -9.96
N GLU A 34 4.03 3.59 -9.84
CA GLU A 34 4.74 3.04 -11.01
C GLU A 34 4.15 1.72 -11.54
N ILE A 35 3.87 0.76 -10.64
CA ILE A 35 3.47 -0.61 -11.01
C ILE A 35 2.35 -1.13 -10.11
N TYR A 36 2.58 -1.07 -8.81
CA TYR A 36 1.71 -1.63 -7.77
C TYR A 36 0.86 -0.54 -7.13
N VAL A 37 -0.43 -0.82 -6.91
CA VAL A 37 -1.33 0.10 -6.21
C VAL A 37 -2.19 -0.60 -5.17
N VAL A 38 -2.58 0.19 -4.17
CA VAL A 38 -3.52 -0.19 -3.12
C VAL A 38 -4.61 0.87 -3.05
N LEU A 39 -5.87 0.45 -3.05
CA LEU A 39 -7.00 1.35 -2.88
C LEU A 39 -7.22 1.64 -1.39
N VAL A 40 -7.03 2.90 -0.99
CA VAL A 40 -7.26 3.39 0.37
C VAL A 40 -7.97 4.74 0.28
N ASN A 41 -9.08 4.91 1.02
CA ASN A 41 -9.87 6.14 1.02
C ASN A 41 -10.25 6.63 -0.39
N ASN A 42 -10.68 5.70 -1.24
CA ASN A 42 -11.09 5.95 -2.63
C ASN A 42 -9.98 6.55 -3.52
N ALA A 43 -8.72 6.39 -3.14
CA ALA A 43 -7.54 6.81 -3.90
C ALA A 43 -6.57 5.64 -4.06
N LEU A 44 -5.80 5.66 -5.15
CA LEU A 44 -4.80 4.63 -5.46
C LEU A 44 -3.44 5.07 -4.95
N TRP A 45 -2.88 4.28 -4.05
CA TRP A 45 -1.62 4.59 -3.37
C TRP A 45 -0.52 3.60 -3.77
N PRO A 46 0.72 4.07 -3.94
CA PRO A 46 1.88 3.21 -3.94
C PRO A 46 2.01 2.46 -2.60
N PRO A 47 2.19 1.13 -2.61
CA PRO A 47 2.32 0.34 -1.39
C PRO A 47 3.42 0.86 -0.45
N LEU A 48 4.58 1.23 -0.99
CA LEU A 48 5.70 1.73 -0.19
C LEU A 48 5.40 3.07 0.47
N GLN A 49 4.65 3.96 -0.20
CA GLN A 49 4.25 5.23 0.38
C GLN A 49 3.35 5.02 1.61
N LEU A 50 2.42 4.06 1.54
CA LEU A 50 1.55 3.71 2.68
C LEU A 50 2.37 3.19 3.86
N ILE A 51 3.30 2.26 3.62
CA ILE A 51 4.15 1.69 4.67
C ILE A 51 5.04 2.76 5.31
N ARG A 52 5.70 3.59 4.49
CA ARG A 52 6.50 4.73 4.98
C ARG A 52 5.65 5.70 5.79
N SER A 53 4.42 5.96 5.35
CA SER A 53 3.52 6.90 6.01
C SER A 53 2.97 6.39 7.33
N ALA A 54 2.67 5.09 7.43
CA ALA A 54 2.11 4.49 8.64
C ALA A 54 3.17 4.17 9.69
N THR A 55 4.38 3.81 9.28
CA THR A 55 5.47 3.45 10.20
C THR A 55 6.35 4.64 10.56
N GLY A 56 6.39 5.68 9.73
CA GLY A 56 7.37 6.78 9.85
C GLY A 56 8.81 6.35 9.56
N LEU A 57 9.03 5.10 9.11
CA LEU A 57 10.34 4.53 8.88
C LEU A 57 10.72 4.62 7.39
N PRO A 58 12.01 4.85 7.07
CA PRO A 58 12.49 4.73 5.70
C PRO A 58 12.35 3.27 5.25
N THR A 59 11.70 3.06 4.10
CA THR A 59 11.45 1.70 3.58
C THR A 59 12.74 0.97 3.21
N GLY A 60 13.81 1.68 2.83
CA GLY A 60 15.14 1.08 2.61
C GLY A 60 15.07 -0.12 1.66
N ASN A 61 15.47 -1.29 2.15
CA ASN A 61 15.44 -2.56 1.39
C ASN A 61 14.06 -3.22 1.32
N TYR A 62 13.04 -2.63 1.94
CA TYR A 62 11.67 -3.12 1.88
C TYR A 62 11.07 -2.83 0.51
N ASN A 63 10.66 -3.89 -0.19
CA ASN A 63 10.21 -3.80 -1.58
C ASN A 63 8.68 -3.71 -1.71
N SER A 64 8.21 -3.21 -2.85
CA SER A 64 6.80 -2.98 -3.13
C SER A 64 5.95 -4.25 -3.13
N HIS A 65 6.54 -5.42 -3.43
CA HIS A 65 5.83 -6.70 -3.43
C HIS A 65 5.51 -7.16 -2.01
N SER A 66 6.48 -7.07 -1.10
CA SER A 66 6.28 -7.32 0.33
C SER A 66 5.26 -6.36 0.95
N ALA A 67 5.33 -5.08 0.58
CA ALA A 67 4.36 -4.07 1.00
C ALA A 67 2.94 -4.41 0.52
N LEU A 68 2.81 -4.79 -0.75
CA LEU A 68 1.52 -5.17 -1.35
C LEU A 68 0.93 -6.40 -0.67
N LYS A 69 1.75 -7.43 -0.40
CA LYS A 69 1.32 -8.61 0.35
C LYS A 69 0.81 -8.25 1.75
N ALA A 70 1.56 -7.44 2.50
CA ALA A 70 1.16 -7.03 3.83
C ALA A 70 -0.16 -6.24 3.83
N LEU A 71 -0.33 -5.32 2.87
CA LEU A 71 -1.58 -4.56 2.72
C LEU A 71 -2.76 -5.45 2.29
N ASN A 72 -2.52 -6.48 1.48
CA ASN A 72 -3.52 -7.49 1.14
C ASN A 72 -3.95 -8.29 2.39
N GLU A 73 -3.00 -8.68 3.25
CA GLU A 73 -3.28 -9.36 4.54
C GLU A 73 -4.10 -8.48 5.49
N LEU A 74 -3.87 -7.16 5.46
CA LEU A 74 -4.70 -6.19 6.18
C LEU A 74 -6.09 -6.00 5.57
N GLY A 75 -6.37 -6.58 4.39
CA GLY A 75 -7.68 -6.55 3.74
C GLY A 75 -7.91 -5.43 2.73
N PHE A 76 -6.86 -4.69 2.36
CA PHE A 76 -6.97 -3.67 1.32
C PHE A 76 -7.07 -4.31 -0.07
N ASP A 77 -7.79 -3.63 -0.98
CA ASP A 77 -7.81 -4.03 -2.38
C ASP A 77 -6.48 -3.65 -3.03
N THR A 78 -5.73 -4.65 -3.47
CA THR A 78 -4.40 -4.51 -4.05
C THR A 78 -4.38 -4.94 -5.50
N PHE A 79 -3.56 -4.25 -6.31
CA PHE A 79 -3.50 -4.48 -7.74
C PHE A 79 -2.06 -4.50 -8.23
N GLU A 80 -1.75 -5.50 -9.05
CA GLU A 80 -0.38 -5.80 -9.47
C GLU A 80 0.07 -5.06 -10.72
N ARG A 81 -0.83 -4.33 -11.37
CA ARG A 81 -0.54 -3.60 -12.60
C ARG A 81 -1.40 -2.37 -12.77
N VAL A 82 -0.74 -1.22 -12.78
CA VAL A 82 -1.28 0.05 -13.23
C VAL A 82 -1.07 0.19 -14.74
N VAL A 83 -2.13 0.52 -15.47
CA VAL A 83 -2.02 1.06 -16.83
C VAL A 83 -2.43 2.52 -16.75
N TYR A 84 -1.69 3.42 -17.38
CA TYR A 84 -2.11 4.80 -17.50
C TYR A 84 -2.90 4.98 -18.79
N ASP A 85 -4.00 5.73 -18.76
CA ASP A 85 -4.57 6.24 -20.00
C ASP A 85 -3.73 7.40 -20.55
N ASP A 86 -3.97 7.78 -21.81
CA ASP A 86 -3.27 8.90 -22.46
C ASP A 86 -3.42 10.24 -21.71
N GLY A 87 -4.36 10.34 -20.77
CA GLY A 87 -4.57 11.49 -19.89
C GLY A 87 -3.85 11.40 -18.54
N GLY A 88 -3.02 10.38 -18.31
CA GLY A 88 -2.25 10.21 -17.08
C GLY A 88 -3.06 9.68 -15.89
N LYS A 89 -4.29 9.19 -16.10
CA LYS A 89 -5.08 8.56 -15.03
C LYS A 89 -4.82 7.06 -14.98
N VAL A 90 -4.81 6.53 -13.76
CA VAL A 90 -4.60 5.10 -13.51
C VAL A 90 -5.86 4.30 -13.87
N GLN A 91 -5.73 3.44 -14.88
CA GLN A 91 -6.63 2.38 -15.31
C GLN A 91 -6.09 1.05 -14.77
N VAL A 92 -6.66 0.56 -13.67
CA VAL A 92 -6.15 -0.67 -13.02
C VAL A 92 -6.71 -1.92 -13.73
N ARG A 93 -5.85 -2.90 -14.04
CA ARG A 93 -6.29 -4.07 -14.85
C ARG A 93 -6.63 -5.34 -14.09
N GLU A 94 -6.08 -5.61 -12.90
CA GLU A 94 -6.38 -6.86 -12.17
C GLU A 94 -6.35 -6.65 -10.65
N SER A 95 -7.48 -6.87 -9.99
CA SER A 95 -7.60 -6.94 -8.53
C SER A 95 -7.38 -8.37 -8.06
N ARG A 96 -6.32 -8.64 -7.29
CA ARG A 96 -6.26 -9.89 -6.53
C ARG A 96 -6.91 -9.68 -5.17
N LYS A 97 -8.21 -9.95 -5.07
CA LYS A 97 -8.84 -10.19 -3.77
C LYS A 97 -8.69 -11.68 -3.48
N ARG A 98 -7.84 -12.05 -2.51
CA ARG A 98 -7.83 -13.45 -2.04
C ARG A 98 -9.17 -13.68 -1.33
N SER A 99 -10.03 -14.45 -2.00
CA SER A 99 -11.25 -15.07 -1.46
C SER A 99 -10.94 -16.03 -0.33
#